data_AF-A0A239K823-F1
#
_entry.id   AF-A0A239K823-F1
#
_cell.length_a   1.000
_cell.length_b   1.000
_cell.length_c   1.000
_cell.angle_alpha   90.00
_cell.angle_beta   90.00
_cell.angle_gamma   90.00
#
_symmetry.space_group_name_H-M   'P 1'
#
loop_
_entity.id
_entity.type
_entity.pdbx_description
1 polymer ?
#
loop_
_entity_poly.entity_id
_entity_poly.type
_entity_poly.pdbx_seq_one_letter_code
_entity_poly.pdbx_strand_id
1 'polypeptide(L)'
;MNRIRIVFFISVLTLISCNKKTTGNSVSNEYADCDWNASKNYALCTSEIESNLKDNNPKGLEYKILDKNNNVIKQGTVDRGSVSWLDDGAIQITRIPGNISEDMDKDDFVEVYKISSDSTISKKAYLESKN
;
A
#
# COMPACT_ATOMS: atom_id res chain seq x y z
N MET A 1 -28.94 44.57 -63.45
CA MET A 1 -27.67 44.43 -62.69
C MET A 1 -28.00 43.88 -61.31
N ASN A 2 -27.40 42.73 -61.01
CA ASN A 2 -27.86 41.76 -60.02
C ASN A 2 -27.57 42.17 -58.58
N ARG A 3 -28.56 41.95 -57.71
CA ARG A 3 -28.48 42.07 -56.25
C ARG A 3 -27.83 40.80 -55.69
N ILE A 4 -26.68 40.92 -55.04
CA ILE A 4 -26.06 39.82 -54.29
C ILE A 4 -26.37 40.04 -52.81
N ARG A 5 -27.25 39.19 -52.26
CA ARG A 5 -27.50 39.07 -50.82
C ARG A 5 -26.47 38.11 -50.25
N ILE A 6 -25.56 38.59 -49.42
CA ILE A 6 -24.64 37.76 -48.66
C ILE A 6 -25.37 37.31 -47.39
N VAL A 7 -25.72 36.03 -47.33
CA VAL A 7 -26.27 35.38 -46.14
C VAL A 7 -25.10 34.85 -45.33
N PHE A 8 -24.82 35.48 -44.18
CA PHE A 8 -23.85 34.95 -43.22
C PHE A 8 -24.53 33.83 -42.41
N PHE A 9 -24.07 32.60 -42.63
CA PHE A 9 -24.38 31.45 -41.79
C PHE A 9 -23.65 31.61 -40.45
N ILE A 10 -24.39 31.90 -39.39
CA ILE A 10 -23.89 31.86 -38.01
C ILE A 10 -24.12 30.44 -37.50
N SER A 11 -23.09 29.59 -37.59
CA SER A 11 -23.05 28.29 -36.92
C SER A 11 -22.89 28.51 -35.41
N VAL A 12 -23.99 28.51 -34.68
CA VAL A 12 -23.99 28.49 -33.22
C VAL A 12 -23.57 27.09 -32.78
N LEU A 13 -22.27 26.94 -32.51
CA LEU A 13 -21.72 25.75 -31.86
C LEU A 13 -22.11 25.81 -30.38
N THR A 14 -23.19 25.11 -30.02
CA THR A 14 -23.61 24.95 -28.63
C THR A 14 -22.61 24.04 -27.92
N LEU A 15 -21.68 24.66 -27.18
CA LEU A 15 -20.88 23.97 -26.17
C LEU A 15 -21.83 23.59 -25.03
N ILE A 16 -22.39 22.38 -25.12
CA ILE A 16 -22.95 21.67 -23.97
C ILE A 16 -21.77 21.37 -23.05
N SER A 17 -21.48 22.31 -22.14
CA SER A 17 -20.58 22.06 -21.03
C SER A 17 -21.28 21.09 -20.09
N CYS A 18 -21.05 19.80 -20.34
CA CYS A 18 -21.48 18.71 -19.50
C CYS A 18 -20.88 18.95 -18.10
N ASN A 19 -21.73 19.28 -17.13
CA ASN A 19 -21.41 19.24 -15.71
C ASN A 19 -21.14 17.79 -15.32
N LYS A 20 -19.98 17.26 -15.68
CA LYS A 20 -19.35 16.19 -14.92
C LYS A 20 -18.45 16.87 -13.90
N LYS A 21 -19.05 17.20 -12.75
CA LYS A 21 -18.33 16.94 -11.51
C LYS A 21 -18.10 15.44 -11.48
N THR A 22 -17.02 15.01 -12.13
CA THR A 22 -16.36 13.79 -11.71
C THR A 22 -15.96 14.11 -10.29
N THR A 23 -16.76 13.64 -9.34
CA THR A 23 -16.27 13.38 -7.99
C THR A 23 -15.13 12.41 -8.24
N GLY A 24 -13.93 12.95 -8.47
CA GLY A 24 -12.73 12.21 -8.22
C GLY A 24 -12.91 11.78 -6.78
N ASN A 25 -13.15 10.48 -6.59
CA ASN A 25 -12.84 9.86 -5.34
C ASN A 25 -11.37 10.21 -5.13
N SER A 26 -11.13 11.29 -4.39
CA SER A 26 -9.91 11.45 -3.65
C SER A 26 -9.89 10.25 -2.73
N VAL A 27 -9.34 9.14 -3.23
CA VAL A 27 -8.83 8.08 -2.39
C VAL A 27 -7.84 8.81 -1.51
N SER A 28 -8.28 9.20 -0.31
CA SER A 28 -7.39 9.64 0.74
C SER A 28 -6.31 8.57 0.77
N ASN A 29 -5.09 8.93 0.41
CA ASN A 29 -3.99 7.99 0.36
C ASN A 29 -3.68 7.65 1.82
N GLU A 30 -4.41 6.65 2.34
CA GLU A 30 -4.47 6.25 3.75
C GLU A 30 -3.16 5.60 4.23
N TYR A 31 -2.22 5.39 3.30
CA TYR A 31 -0.86 4.96 3.56
C TYR A 31 0.09 6.14 3.38
N ALA A 32 0.68 6.59 4.49
CA ALA A 32 1.51 7.79 4.53
C ALA A 32 2.90 7.58 3.92
N ASP A 33 3.39 6.33 3.86
CA ASP A 33 4.72 6.00 3.37
C ASP A 33 4.72 4.67 2.61
N CYS A 34 5.32 4.66 1.42
CA CYS A 34 5.47 3.48 0.59
C CYS A 34 6.93 3.35 0.14
N ASP A 35 7.56 2.24 0.50
CA ASP A 35 8.94 1.92 0.14
C ASP A 35 8.98 0.84 -0.95
N TRP A 36 9.72 1.11 -2.02
CA TRP A 36 9.90 0.15 -3.12
C TRP A 36 11.02 -0.82 -2.80
N ASN A 37 10.85 -2.10 -3.13
CA ASN A 37 11.96 -3.05 -3.10
C ASN A 37 13.07 -2.63 -4.09
N ALA A 38 14.27 -3.20 -3.97
CA ALA A 38 15.44 -2.80 -4.77
C ALA A 38 15.19 -2.95 -6.29
N SER A 39 14.50 -4.02 -6.70
CA SER A 39 14.10 -4.24 -8.09
C SER A 39 12.92 -3.39 -8.57
N LYS A 40 12.26 -2.63 -7.69
CA LYS A 40 11.06 -1.81 -7.98
C LYS A 40 9.90 -2.59 -8.62
N ASN A 41 9.77 -3.86 -8.26
CA ASN A 41 8.64 -4.70 -8.68
C ASN A 41 7.49 -4.67 -7.68
N TYR A 42 7.78 -4.32 -6.43
CA TYR A 42 6.82 -4.28 -5.34
C TYR A 42 7.01 -3.04 -4.48
N ALA A 43 5.91 -2.49 -3.98
CA ALA A 43 5.90 -1.42 -2.99
C ALA A 43 5.29 -1.93 -1.68
N LEU A 44 5.96 -1.64 -0.56
CA LEU A 44 5.47 -1.88 0.78
C LEU A 44 4.98 -0.56 1.34
N CYS A 45 3.68 -0.43 1.49
CA CYS A 45 3.03 0.73 2.06
C CYS A 45 2.65 0.45 3.52
N THR A 46 2.89 1.42 4.40
CA THR A 46 2.55 1.31 5.83
C THR A 46 1.78 2.52 6.34
N SER A 47 0.94 2.31 7.35
CA SER A 47 0.20 3.36 8.04
C SER A 47 0.09 3.05 9.53
N GLU A 48 0.24 4.05 10.38
CA GLU A 48 -0.03 3.88 11.82
C GLU A 48 -1.54 3.78 12.05
N ILE A 49 -1.97 2.78 12.80
CA ILE A 49 -3.34 2.71 13.31
C ILE A 49 -3.41 3.65 14.50
N GLU A 50 -4.19 4.73 14.37
CA GLU A 50 -4.45 5.62 15.48
C GLU A 50 -5.14 4.86 16.61
N SER A 51 -4.46 4.78 17.76
CA SER A 51 -5.08 4.28 18.98
C SER A 51 -6.03 5.33 19.52
N ASN A 52 -7.31 4.97 19.71
CA ASN A 52 -8.23 5.81 20.46
C ASN A 52 -7.68 5.96 21.88
N LEU A 53 -7.30 7.17 22.28
CA LEU A 53 -6.71 7.52 23.59
C LEU A 53 -7.48 7.00 24.83
N LYS A 54 -8.70 6.49 24.66
CA LYS A 54 -9.54 5.91 25.71
C LYS A 54 -9.24 4.43 25.98
N ASP A 55 -8.72 3.73 24.98
CA ASP A 55 -8.31 2.34 25.11
C ASP A 55 -6.79 2.35 25.20
N ASN A 56 -6.20 1.79 26.26
CA ASN A 56 -4.74 1.62 26.40
C ASN A 56 -4.14 0.64 25.36
N ASN A 57 -4.76 0.53 24.17
CA ASN A 57 -4.28 -0.31 23.10
C ASN A 57 -3.03 0.31 22.49
N PRO A 58 -1.94 -0.46 22.34
CA PRO A 58 -0.75 0.02 21.68
C PRO A 58 -1.06 0.40 20.23
N LYS A 59 -0.37 1.42 19.72
CA LYS A 59 -0.44 1.81 18.30
C LYS A 59 -0.08 0.62 17.42
N GLY A 60 -1.01 0.18 16.58
CA GLY A 60 -0.77 -0.83 15.56
C GLY A 60 -0.22 -0.23 14.27
N LEU A 61 0.20 -1.09 13.36
CA LEU A 61 0.67 -0.75 12.02
C LEU A 61 -0.16 -1.54 11.00
N GLU A 62 -0.77 -0.86 10.05
CA GLU A 62 -1.28 -1.49 8.83
C GLU A 62 -0.18 -1.52 7.77
N TYR A 63 -0.12 -2.62 7.02
CA TYR A 63 0.77 -2.72 5.88
C TYR A 63 0.07 -3.33 4.67
N LYS A 64 0.57 -2.96 3.49
CA LYS A 64 0.06 -3.43 2.21
C LYS A 64 1.21 -3.59 1.23
N ILE A 65 1.21 -4.68 0.47
CA ILE A 65 2.15 -4.93 -0.62
C ILE A 65 1.41 -4.71 -1.94
N LEU A 66 1.95 -3.85 -2.77
CA LEU A 66 1.47 -3.57 -4.12
C LEU A 66 2.44 -4.15 -5.15
N ASP A 67 1.91 -4.64 -6.28
CA ASP A 67 2.72 -4.88 -7.47
C ASP A 67 3.06 -3.56 -8.19
N LYS A 68 3.95 -3.62 -9.19
CA LYS A 68 4.30 -2.48 -10.05
C LYS A 68 3.13 -1.83 -10.80
N ASN A 69 1.97 -2.48 -10.86
CA ASN A 69 0.75 -1.98 -11.48
C ASN A 69 -0.24 -1.44 -10.43
N ASN A 70 0.17 -1.30 -9.17
CA ASN A 70 -0.65 -0.91 -8.02
C ASN A 70 -1.73 -1.92 -7.61
N ASN A 71 -1.65 -3.18 -8.04
CA ASN A 71 -2.53 -4.23 -7.56
C ASN A 71 -2.11 -4.68 -6.17
N VAL A 72 -3.09 -4.92 -5.31
CA VAL A 72 -2.86 -5.43 -3.96
C VAL A 72 -2.47 -6.90 -4.01
N ILE A 73 -1.26 -7.22 -3.55
CA ILE A 73 -0.83 -8.61 -3.38
C ILE A 73 -1.17 -9.11 -1.98
N LYS A 74 -0.89 -8.27 -0.97
CA LYS A 74 -1.11 -8.62 0.43
C LYS A 74 -1.50 -7.38 1.22
N GLN A 75 -2.30 -7.59 2.27
CA GLN A 75 -2.60 -6.59 3.28
C GLN A 75 -2.62 -7.28 4.65
N GLY A 76 -2.22 -6.58 5.70
CA GLY A 76 -2.28 -7.09 7.06
C GLY A 76 -2.06 -6.00 8.10
N THR A 77 -2.14 -6.40 9.36
CA THR A 77 -1.93 -5.53 10.52
C THR A 77 -0.89 -6.13 11.46
N VAL A 78 -0.22 -5.27 12.22
CA VAL A 78 0.75 -5.62 13.25
C VAL A 78 0.45 -4.78 14.49
N ASP A 79 -0.06 -5.39 15.56
CA ASP A 79 -0.47 -4.65 16.77
C ASP A 79 0.70 -3.94 17.46
N ARG A 80 1.89 -4.56 17.47
CA ARG A 80 3.15 -3.99 17.98
C ARG A 80 4.32 -4.51 17.18
N GLY A 81 5.08 -3.63 16.55
CA GLY A 81 6.30 -4.01 15.86
C GLY A 81 6.51 -3.23 14.58
N SER A 82 7.05 -3.89 13.56
CA SER A 82 7.41 -3.23 12.30
C SER A 82 7.34 -4.19 11.11
N VAL A 83 7.23 -3.60 9.92
CA VAL A 83 7.31 -4.32 8.65
C VAL A 83 8.34 -3.62 7.78
N SER A 84 9.22 -4.39 7.15
CA SER A 84 10.26 -3.86 6.26
C SER A 84 10.66 -4.89 5.21
N TRP A 85 11.28 -4.43 4.13
CA TRP A 85 11.87 -5.31 3.13
C TRP A 85 13.00 -6.15 3.73
N LEU A 86 12.98 -7.45 3.42
CA LEU A 86 14.11 -8.35 3.70
C LEU A 86 14.96 -8.53 2.44
N ASP A 87 14.30 -8.76 1.31
CA ASP A 87 14.88 -8.72 -0.04
C ASP A 87 13.80 -8.40 -1.08
N ASP A 88 14.11 -8.51 -2.37
CA ASP A 88 13.18 -8.20 -3.45
C ASP A 88 11.91 -9.07 -3.49
N GLY A 89 11.92 -10.26 -2.90
CA GLY A 89 10.80 -11.20 -2.92
C GLY A 89 10.14 -11.40 -1.57
N ALA A 90 10.61 -10.74 -0.52
CA ALA A 90 10.15 -11.00 0.84
C ALA A 90 10.22 -9.77 1.75
N ILE A 91 9.23 -9.66 2.63
CA ILE A 91 9.23 -8.71 3.75
C ILE A 91 9.47 -9.47 5.06
N GLN A 92 10.08 -8.80 6.03
CA GLN A 92 10.10 -9.23 7.41
C GLN A 92 9.01 -8.50 8.20
N ILE A 93 8.30 -9.25 9.03
CA ILE A 93 7.25 -8.77 9.94
C ILE A 93 7.75 -9.08 11.35
N THR A 94 8.12 -8.04 12.08
CA THR A 94 8.55 -8.16 13.47
C THR A 94 7.36 -7.89 14.38
N ARG A 95 7.03 -8.79 15.29
CA ARG A 95 5.97 -8.61 16.30
C ARG A 95 6.58 -8.60 17.70
N ILE A 96 6.37 -7.53 18.46
CA ILE A 96 6.88 -7.42 19.83
C ILE A 96 5.82 -7.99 20.79
N PRO A 97 6.05 -9.16 21.42
CA PRO A 97 5.09 -9.73 22.35
C PRO A 97 5.03 -8.91 23.65
N GLY A 98 3.91 -9.05 24.37
CA GLY A 98 3.75 -8.42 25.69
C GLY A 98 4.63 -9.05 26.77
N ASN A 99 4.92 -10.35 26.67
CA ASN A 99 5.79 -11.09 27.58
C ASN A 99 6.89 -11.78 26.78
N ILE A 100 8.14 -11.64 27.23
CA ILE A 100 9.32 -12.27 26.64
C ILE A 100 9.86 -13.27 27.66
N SER A 101 10.01 -14.54 27.26
CA SER A 101 10.72 -15.55 28.06
C SER A 101 12.23 -15.38 27.91
N GLU A 102 13.01 -15.80 28.90
CA GLU A 102 14.48 -15.80 28.82
C GLU A 102 15.01 -16.68 27.67
N ASP A 103 14.23 -17.68 27.26
CA ASP A 103 14.58 -18.62 26.19
C ASP A 103 14.30 -18.11 24.77
N MET A 104 13.64 -16.94 24.63
CA MET A 104 13.26 -16.39 23.33
C MET A 104 14.35 -15.50 22.76
N ASP A 105 14.68 -15.70 21.49
CA ASP A 105 15.61 -14.84 20.76
C ASP A 105 14.88 -13.80 19.89
N LYS A 106 15.64 -12.90 19.26
CA LYS A 106 15.07 -11.85 18.42
C LYS A 106 14.35 -12.42 17.20
N ASP A 107 14.84 -13.51 16.63
CA ASP A 107 14.31 -14.08 15.39
C ASP A 107 13.01 -14.86 15.63
N ASP A 108 12.73 -15.29 16.87
CA ASP A 108 11.43 -15.83 17.28
C ASP A 108 10.28 -14.80 17.14
N PHE A 109 10.62 -13.52 17.09
CA PHE A 109 9.68 -12.43 16.90
C PHE A 109 9.53 -12.00 15.44
N VAL A 110 10.25 -12.65 14.52
CA VAL A 110 10.31 -12.24 13.11
C VAL A 110 9.77 -13.34 12.20
N GLU A 111 8.67 -13.00 11.54
CA GLU A 111 8.13 -13.79 10.44
C GLU A 111 8.59 -13.18 9.10
N VAL A 112 8.76 -14.03 8.09
CA VAL A 112 9.08 -13.62 6.73
C VAL A 112 7.94 -14.02 5.82
N TYR A 113 7.33 -13.02 5.19
CA TYR A 113 6.32 -13.25 4.15
C TYR A 113 6.98 -13.26 2.78
N LYS A 114 6.84 -14.39 2.08
CA LYS A 114 7.35 -14.64 0.73
C LYS A 114 6.26 -14.29 -0.28
N ILE A 115 6.52 -13.29 -1.12
CA ILE A 115 5.56 -12.79 -2.11
C ILE A 115 5.23 -13.86 -3.16
N SER A 116 6.24 -14.53 -3.71
CA SER A 116 6.07 -15.46 -4.83
C SER A 116 5.27 -16.72 -4.47
N SER A 117 5.32 -17.14 -3.21
CA SER A 117 4.64 -18.35 -2.73
C SER A 117 3.42 -18.05 -1.85
N ASP A 118 3.09 -16.78 -1.63
CA ASP A 118 2.06 -16.32 -0.67
C ASP A 118 2.11 -17.08 0.66
N SER A 119 3.30 -17.18 1.25
CA SER A 119 3.50 -17.96 2.47
C SER A 119 4.33 -17.21 3.49
N THR A 120 4.02 -17.46 4.77
CA THR A 120 4.76 -16.91 5.90
C THR A 120 5.52 -18.04 6.58
N ILE A 121 6.82 -17.82 6.83
CA ILE A 121 7.69 -18.75 7.54
C ILE A 121 8.51 -18.02 8.60
N SER A 122 9.15 -18.75 9.51
CA SER A 122 10.09 -18.13 10.44
C SER A 122 11.31 -17.59 9.69
N LYS A 123 11.92 -16.52 10.21
CA LYS A 123 13.14 -15.97 9.62
C LYS A 123 14.28 -16.99 9.55
N LYS A 124 14.41 -17.84 10.57
CA LYS A 124 15.40 -18.93 10.58
C LYS A 124 15.21 -19.88 9.38
N ALA A 125 13.99 -20.37 9.16
CA ALA A 125 13.69 -21.25 8.03
C ALA A 125 13.92 -20.55 6.67
N TYR A 126 13.67 -19.24 6.60
CA TYR A 126 13.95 -18.45 5.40
C TYR A 126 15.45 -18.43 5.07
N LEU A 127 16.29 -18.12 6.06
CA LEU A 127 17.74 -18.06 5.88
C LEU A 127 18.34 -19.42 5.56
N GLU A 128 17.84 -20.49 6.17
CA GLU A 128 18.25 -21.87 5.86
C GLU A 128 17.90 -22.26 4.40
N SER A 129 16.78 -21.77 3.86
CA SER A 129 16.37 -22.06 2.47
C SER A 129 17.17 -21.31 1.39
N LYS A 130 18.02 -20.34 1.78
CA LYS A 130 18.81 -19.51 0.86
C LYS A 130 20.26 -19.99 0.70
N ASN A 131 20.72 -20.88 1.58
CA ASN A 131 22.04 -21.51 1.54
C ASN A 131 22.00 -22.83 0.75
#